data_AF-A0A2W4CFS5-F1
#
_entry.id   AF-A0A2W4CFS5-F1
#
_cell.length_a   1.000
_cell.length_b   1.000
_cell.length_c   1.000
_cell.angle_alpha   90.00
_cell.angle_beta   90.00
_cell.angle_gamma   90.00
#
_symmetry.space_group_name_H-M   'P 1'
#
loop_
_entity.id
_entity.type
_entity.pdbx_description
1 polymer ?
#
loop_
_entity_poly.entity_id
_entity_poly.type
_entity_poly.pdbx_seq_one_letter_code
_entity_poly.pdbx_strand_id
1 'polypeptide(L)'
;MNHVLLASGILLVAAPGAAAPTVADVPAIARDAVARRLEEPPGNFRIAAIKPSSRTPGYVVCGTIDRRSTSGGTGTPERFFVIVPGDFAILDRDGKDLLENYWSLNHC
;
A
#
# COMPACT_ATOMS: atom_id res chain seq x y z
N MET A 1 8.40 48.52 14.37
CA MET A 1 8.86 47.19 13.92
C MET A 1 7.72 46.22 14.13
N ASN A 2 7.04 45.78 13.06
CA ASN A 2 5.91 44.85 13.15
C ASN A 2 6.22 43.65 12.25
N HIS A 3 6.73 42.57 12.86
CA HIS A 3 7.05 41.34 12.15
C HIS A 3 5.77 40.52 11.98
N VAL A 4 5.17 40.60 10.80
CA VAL A 4 4.08 39.70 10.42
C VAL A 4 4.71 38.37 10.02
N LEU A 5 4.58 37.38 10.91
CA LEU A 5 4.93 35.98 10.66
C LEU A 5 3.97 35.41 9.61
N LEU A 6 4.44 35.28 8.38
CA LEU A 6 3.79 34.48 7.35
C LEU A 6 3.98 32.99 7.71
N ALA A 7 2.95 32.41 8.32
CA ALA A 7 2.83 30.97 8.47
C ALA A 7 2.59 30.36 7.08
N SER A 8 3.67 29.90 6.45
CA SER A 8 3.65 29.15 5.19
C SER A 8 3.05 27.76 5.43
N GLY A 9 1.72 27.69 5.56
CA GLY A 9 0.98 26.43 5.51
C GLY A 9 1.05 25.87 4.10
N ILE A 10 1.85 24.84 3.89
CA ILE A 10 1.86 24.08 2.64
C ILE A 10 0.54 23.31 2.58
N LEU A 11 -0.46 23.91 1.93
CA LEU A 11 -1.67 23.21 1.52
C LEU A 11 -1.27 22.24 0.40
N LEU A 12 -1.22 20.94 0.72
CA LEU A 12 -1.18 19.87 -0.27
C LEU A 12 -2.47 19.96 -1.08
N VAL A 13 -2.39 20.61 -2.24
CA VAL A 13 -3.46 20.66 -3.24
C VAL A 13 -3.68 19.23 -3.75
N ALA A 14 -4.70 18.58 -3.21
CA ALA A 14 -5.33 17.45 -3.90
C ALA A 14 -5.86 17.98 -5.24
N ALA A 15 -5.42 17.38 -6.34
CA ALA A 15 -5.85 17.77 -7.68
C ALA A 15 -7.39 17.82 -7.75
N PRO A 16 -7.99 18.93 -8.23
CA PRO A 16 -9.44 19.06 -8.29
C PRO A 16 -9.99 18.09 -9.35
N GLY A 17 -10.76 17.09 -8.92
CA GLY A 17 -11.53 16.21 -9.81
C GLY A 17 -11.34 14.70 -9.61
N ALA A 18 -10.37 14.25 -8.82
CA ALA A 18 -10.31 12.83 -8.45
C ALA A 18 -11.24 12.59 -7.25
N ALA A 19 -12.29 11.81 -7.44
CA ALA A 19 -13.10 11.33 -6.32
C ALA A 19 -12.19 10.61 -5.32
N ALA A 20 -12.35 10.89 -4.02
CA ALA A 20 -11.62 10.16 -2.99
C ALA A 20 -11.92 8.66 -3.20
N PRO A 21 -10.89 7.79 -3.31
CA PRO A 21 -11.11 6.40 -3.61
C PRO A 21 -12.00 5.77 -2.54
N THR A 22 -13.03 5.08 -3.01
CA THR A 22 -13.98 4.38 -2.16
C THR A 22 -13.39 3.07 -1.69
N VAL A 23 -13.99 2.44 -0.68
CA VAL A 23 -13.57 1.10 -0.21
C VAL A 23 -13.54 0.08 -1.36
N ALA A 24 -14.43 0.22 -2.34
CA ALA A 24 -14.51 -0.66 -3.49
C ALA A 24 -13.28 -0.55 -4.42
N ASP A 25 -12.60 0.59 -4.42
CA ASP A 25 -11.41 0.86 -5.24
C ASP A 25 -10.12 0.35 -4.58
N VAL A 26 -10.16 0.14 -3.25
CA VAL A 26 -8.99 -0.27 -2.44
C VAL A 26 -8.27 -1.51 -2.99
N PRO A 27 -8.97 -2.61 -3.37
CA PRO A 27 -8.30 -3.78 -3.95
C PRO A 27 -7.52 -3.48 -5.23
N ALA A 28 -8.06 -2.65 -6.12
CA ALA A 28 -7.43 -2.29 -7.38
C ALA A 28 -6.20 -1.42 -7.15
N ILE A 29 -6.33 -0.38 -6.31
CA ILE A 29 -5.22 0.51 -5.96
C ILE A 29 -4.09 -0.27 -5.27
N ALA A 30 -4.43 -1.20 -4.36
CA ALA A 30 -3.44 -2.03 -3.70
C ALA A 30 -2.71 -2.97 -4.67
N ARG A 31 -3.43 -3.56 -5.62
CA ARG A 31 -2.82 -4.37 -6.68
C ARG A 31 -1.86 -3.55 -7.53
N ASP A 32 -2.23 -2.32 -7.89
CA ASP A 32 -1.38 -1.45 -8.70
C ASP A 32 -0.13 -0.99 -7.93
N ALA A 33 -0.25 -0.72 -6.62
CA ALA A 33 0.90 -0.39 -5.77
C ALA A 33 1.89 -1.55 -5.71
N VAL A 34 1.39 -2.79 -5.55
CA VAL A 34 2.24 -3.99 -5.60
C VAL A 34 2.86 -4.18 -6.98
N ALA A 35 2.11 -3.97 -8.07
CA ALA A 35 2.64 -4.06 -9.43
C ALA A 35 3.78 -3.08 -9.67
N ARG A 36 3.61 -1.82 -9.23
CA ARG A 36 4.67 -0.79 -9.28
C ARG A 36 5.90 -1.22 -8.48
N ARG A 37 5.69 -1.75 -7.28
CA ARG A 37 6.79 -2.20 -6.41
C ARG A 37 7.58 -3.39 -6.98
N LEU A 38 6.89 -4.28 -7.71
CA LEU A 38 7.49 -5.43 -8.38
C LEU A 38 8.12 -5.10 -9.74
N GLU A 39 7.75 -3.96 -10.34
CA GLU A 39 8.03 -3.61 -11.73
C GLU A 39 7.40 -4.60 -12.75
N GLU A 40 6.42 -5.39 -12.31
CA GLU A 40 5.69 -6.36 -13.13
C GLU A 40 4.26 -6.58 -12.60
N PRO A 41 3.31 -7.04 -13.43
CA PRO A 41 1.98 -7.38 -12.97
C PRO A 41 2.05 -8.54 -11.95
N PRO A 42 1.47 -8.40 -10.73
CA PRO A 42 1.48 -9.45 -9.74
C PRO A 42 0.80 -10.71 -10.28
N GLY A 43 1.23 -11.87 -9.80
CA GLY A 43 0.58 -13.14 -10.11
C GLY A 43 -0.77 -13.27 -9.40
N ASN A 44 -0.93 -14.34 -8.64
CA ASN A 44 -2.16 -14.58 -7.90
C ASN A 44 -2.26 -13.64 -6.68
N PHE A 45 -2.94 -12.51 -6.84
CA PHE A 45 -3.10 -11.50 -5.79
C PHE A 45 -4.29 -11.85 -4.88
N ARG A 46 -4.00 -12.27 -3.64
CA ARG A 46 -4.99 -12.64 -2.63
C ARG A 46 -4.96 -11.66 -1.47
N ILE A 47 -6.10 -11.03 -1.20
CA ILE A 47 -6.25 -10.13 -0.05
C ILE A 47 -6.63 -10.97 1.17
N ALA A 48 -5.89 -10.79 2.25
CA ALA A 48 -6.22 -11.36 3.56
C ALA A 48 -7.09 -10.39 4.37
N ALA A 49 -6.78 -9.09 4.32
CA ALA A 49 -7.52 -8.08 5.07
C ALA A 49 -7.49 -6.71 4.37
N ILE A 50 -8.61 -5.99 4.46
CA ILE A 50 -8.72 -4.54 4.19
C ILE A 50 -9.32 -3.91 5.44
N LYS A 51 -8.64 -2.90 6.00
CA LYS A 51 -9.11 -2.19 7.20
C LYS A 51 -8.84 -0.70 7.10
N PRO A 52 -9.64 0.18 7.72
CA PRO A 52 -9.26 1.58 7.90
C PRO A 52 -7.93 1.67 8.65
N SER A 53 -7.03 2.53 8.21
CA SER A 53 -5.78 2.79 8.92
C SER A 53 -6.05 3.69 10.13
N SER A 54 -5.52 3.34 11.29
CA SER A 54 -5.59 4.17 12.50
C SER A 54 -4.46 5.21 12.58
N ARG A 55 -3.42 5.06 11.75
CA ARG A 55 -2.20 5.89 11.77
C ARG A 55 -2.11 6.86 10.60
N THR A 56 -2.71 6.52 9.48
CA THR A 56 -2.67 7.30 8.24
C THR A 56 -4.10 7.44 7.68
N PRO A 57 -4.42 8.52 6.95
CA PRO A 57 -5.68 8.58 6.23
C PRO A 57 -5.80 7.44 5.21
N GLY A 58 -6.95 6.76 5.17
CA GLY A 58 -7.25 5.72 4.19
C GLY A 58 -7.29 4.30 4.78
N TYR A 59 -6.79 3.32 4.03
CA TYR A 59 -6.93 1.89 4.31
C TYR A 59 -5.57 1.19 4.31
N VAL A 60 -5.43 0.18 5.17
CA VAL A 60 -4.36 -0.82 5.08
C VAL A 60 -4.87 -2.07 4.39
N VAL A 61 -4.03 -2.65 3.54
CA VAL A 61 -4.31 -3.88 2.81
C VAL A 61 -3.18 -4.86 3.05
N CYS A 62 -3.52 -6.04 3.57
CA CYS A 62 -2.60 -7.14 3.77
C CYS A 62 -3.01 -8.32 2.91
N GLY A 63 -2.05 -9.09 2.43
CA GLY A 63 -2.36 -10.28 1.63
C GLY A 63 -1.13 -11.01 1.14
N THR A 64 -1.33 -11.91 0.17
CA THR A 64 -0.27 -12.69 -0.45
C THR A 64 -0.33 -12.56 -1.96
N ILE A 65 0.83 -12.67 -2.61
CA ILE A 65 0.97 -12.78 -4.05
C ILE A 65 1.75 -14.05 -4.40
N ASP A 66 1.32 -14.77 -5.43
CA ASP A 66 2.18 -15.76 -6.05
C ASP A 66 3.18 -15.04 -6.97
N ARG A 67 4.48 -15.28 -6.79
CA ARG A 67 5.48 -14.83 -7.76
C ARG A 67 5.28 -15.62 -9.05
N ARG A 68 5.22 -14.94 -10.19
CA ARG A 68 5.23 -15.61 -11.50
C ARG A 68 6.61 -16.26 -11.66
N SER A 69 6.72 -17.53 -11.25
CA SER A 69 7.96 -18.28 -11.36
C SER A 69 8.30 -18.48 -12.83
N THR A 70 9.41 -17.92 -13.29
CA THR A 70 9.95 -18.15 -14.64
C THR A 70 10.46 -19.57 -14.84
N SER A 71 10.47 -20.39 -13.78
CA SER A 71 11.02 -21.75 -13.80
C SER A 71 10.07 -22.74 -13.12
N GLY A 72 8.84 -22.88 -13.63
CA GLY A 72 7.96 -24.07 -13.49
C GLY A 72 7.60 -24.59 -12.08
N GLY A 73 8.14 -24.00 -11.01
CA GLY A 73 7.89 -24.40 -9.62
C GLY A 73 6.80 -23.54 -9.00
N THR A 74 5.96 -24.18 -8.18
CA THR A 74 5.03 -23.51 -7.26
C THR A 74 5.84 -22.69 -6.27
N GLY A 75 6.10 -21.43 -6.61
CA GLY A 75 6.80 -20.50 -5.72
C GLY A 75 6.00 -20.32 -4.44
N THR A 76 6.69 -20.22 -3.31
CA THR A 76 6.06 -19.86 -2.04
C THR A 76 5.36 -18.51 -2.21
N PRO A 77 4.09 -18.38 -1.80
CA PRO A 77 3.40 -17.10 -1.83
C PRO A 77 4.14 -16.09 -0.96
N GLU A 78 4.33 -14.89 -1.50
CA GLU A 78 4.97 -13.76 -0.84
C GLU A 78 3.90 -12.87 -0.22
N ARG A 79 4.10 -12.45 1.02
CA ARG A 79 3.20 -11.54 1.72
C ARG A 79 3.44 -10.10 1.27
N PHE A 80 2.40 -9.29 1.34
CA PHE A 80 2.47 -7.85 1.08
C PHE A 80 1.67 -7.02 2.09
N PHE A 81 2.04 -5.74 2.20
CA PHE A 81 1.34 -4.71 2.95
C PHE A 81 1.28 -3.43 2.11
N VAL A 82 0.10 -2.81 2.00
CA VAL A 82 -0.12 -1.57 1.26
C VAL A 82 -0.94 -0.58 2.10
N ILE A 83 -0.64 0.70 1.96
CA ILE A 83 -1.48 1.80 2.48
C ILE A 83 -2.13 2.53 1.31
N VAL A 84 -3.46 2.49 1.20
CA VAL A 84 -4.28 3.17 0.19
C VAL A 84 -4.84 4.47 0.79
N PRO A 85 -4.87 5.62 0.09
CA PRO A 85 -4.58 5.83 -1.34
C PRO A 85 -3.09 5.97 -1.68
N GLY A 86 -2.19 5.72 -0.74
CA GLY A 86 -0.75 5.79 -1.01
C GLY A 86 -0.30 4.78 -2.06
N ASP A 87 0.85 5.07 -2.67
CA ASP A 87 1.53 4.20 -3.64
C ASP A 87 2.53 3.24 -2.98
N PHE A 88 2.51 3.14 -1.66
CA PHE A 88 3.52 2.44 -0.89
C PHE A 88 3.11 0.98 -0.65
N ALA A 89 3.95 0.06 -1.13
CA ALA A 89 3.83 -1.37 -0.91
C ALA A 89 5.13 -1.94 -0.32
N ILE A 90 4.99 -2.81 0.68
CA ILE A 90 6.08 -3.62 1.26
C ILE A 90 5.77 -5.08 0.97
N LEU A 91 6.78 -5.83 0.55
CA LEU A 91 6.71 -7.28 0.36
C LEU A 91 7.74 -8.02 1.22
N ASP A 92 7.62 -9.35 1.36
CA ASP A 92 8.61 -10.13 2.14
C ASP A 92 10.05 -9.93 1.64
N ARG A 93 10.24 -9.73 0.34
CA ARG A 93 11.54 -9.46 -0.30
C ARG A 93 12.16 -8.12 0.06
N ASP A 94 11.36 -7.17 0.54
CA ASP A 94 11.84 -5.86 0.99
C ASP A 94 12.45 -5.97 2.39
N GLY A 95 12.10 -7.03 3.12
CA GLY A 95 12.55 -7.33 4.46
C GLY A 95 11.43 -8.01 5.23
N LYS A 96 11.62 -9.28 5.57
CA LYS A 96 10.62 -10.06 6.30
C LYS A 96 10.27 -9.44 7.65
N ASP A 97 11.26 -8.97 8.40
CA ASP A 97 11.05 -8.32 9.69
C ASP A 97 10.31 -6.99 9.56
N LEU A 98 10.59 -6.24 8.47
CA LEU A 98 9.88 -5.01 8.17
C LEU A 98 8.40 -5.29 7.93
N LEU A 99 8.11 -6.26 7.06
CA LEU A 99 6.75 -6.65 6.75
C LEU A 99 6.01 -7.18 7.99
N GLU A 100 6.66 -8.04 8.76
CA GLU A 100 6.13 -8.62 9.99
C GLU A 100 5.71 -7.54 10.99
N ASN A 101 6.52 -6.50 11.14
CA ASN A 101 6.20 -5.35 11.98
C ASN A 101 4.93 -4.64 11.49
N TYR A 102 4.82 -4.33 10.19
CA TYR A 102 3.62 -3.68 9.66
C TYR A 102 2.38 -4.56 9.76
N TRP A 103 2.51 -5.87 9.55
CA TRP A 103 1.42 -6.83 9.71
C TRP A 103 0.92 -6.86 11.16
N SER A 104 1.85 -7.08 12.09
CA SER A 104 1.56 -7.11 13.53
C SER A 104 0.89 -5.83 14.03
N LEU A 105 1.40 -4.67 13.60
CA LEU A 105 0.86 -3.36 13.99
C LEU A 105 -0.56 -3.10 13.46
N ASN A 106 -0.97 -3.78 12.40
CA ASN A 106 -2.28 -3.62 11.77
C ASN A 106 -3.18 -4.86 11.97
N HIS A 107 -2.74 -5.79 12.83
CA HIS A 107 -3.42 -7.04 13.15
C HIS A 107 -3.79 -7.84 11.91
N CYS A 108 -2.86 -7.83 10.95
CA CYS A 108 -2.73 -8.87 9.95
C CYS A 108 -1.80 -9.94 10.56
#